data_AF-A0A1D3K9B6-F1
#
_entry.id   AF-A0A1D3K9B6-F1
#
_cell.length_a   1.000
_cell.length_b   1.000
_cell.length_c   1.000
_cell.angle_alpha   90.00
_cell.angle_beta   90.00
_cell.angle_gamma   90.00
#
_symmetry.space_group_name_H-M   'P 1'
#
loop_
_entity.id
_entity.type
_entity.pdbx_description
1 polymer ?
#
loop_
_entity_poly.entity_id
_entity_poly.type
_entity_poly.pdbx_seq_one_letter_code
_entity_poly.pdbx_strand_id
1 'polypeptide(L)'
;MLTKAAIKAVEQVYLQGYRYSKAEVMLLNLCQLGEYTDDLFASTQPTDSTRVMTVLDEINNRWGRGTLRVASVPSSPEWAMRRSLMSQSYTTKLDQLWRISCS
;
A
#
# COMPACT_ATOMS: atom_id res chain seq x y z
N MET A 1 2.74 -11.47 -9.34
CA MET A 1 2.22 -10.39 -8.47
C MET A 1 2.42 -10.75 -7.02
N LEU A 2 2.99 -9.83 -6.23
CA LEU A 2 3.34 -10.01 -4.82
C LEU A 2 2.17 -10.48 -3.95
N THR A 3 0.96 -10.00 -4.26
CA THR A 3 -0.28 -10.36 -3.53
C THR A 3 -0.57 -11.85 -3.54
N LYS A 4 -0.34 -12.54 -4.66
CA LYS A 4 -0.53 -14.00 -4.75
C LYS A 4 0.44 -14.75 -3.84
N ALA A 5 1.71 -14.33 -3.82
CA ALA A 5 2.72 -14.95 -2.96
C ALA A 5 2.41 -14.69 -1.48
N ALA A 6 2.00 -13.48 -1.13
CA ALA A 6 1.61 -13.13 0.24
C ALA A 6 0.40 -13.94 0.72
N ILE A 7 -0.64 -14.10 -0.10
CA ILE A 7 -1.81 -14.94 0.24
C ILE A 7 -1.37 -16.38 0.49
N LYS A 8 -0.56 -16.96 -0.41
CA LYS A 8 -0.05 -18.33 -0.25
C LYS A 8 0.78 -18.51 1.03
N ALA A 9 1.61 -17.52 1.37
CA ALA A 9 2.39 -17.57 2.61
C ALA A 9 1.48 -17.51 3.86
N VAL A 10 0.45 -16.67 3.83
CA VAL A 10 -0.53 -16.58 4.93
C VAL A 10 -1.30 -17.90 5.06
N GLU A 11 -1.74 -18.52 3.97
CA GLU A 11 -2.41 -19.83 3.99
C GLU A 11 -1.56 -20.92 4.67
N GLN A 12 -0.23 -20.85 4.59
CA GLN A 12 0.68 -21.81 5.21
C GLN A 12 0.91 -21.56 6.71
N VAL A 13 0.87 -20.31 7.15
CA VAL A 13 1.21 -19.91 8.53
C VAL A 13 -0.05 -19.67 9.39
N TYR A 14 -1.20 -19.51 8.76
CA TYR A 14 -2.47 -19.28 9.44
C TYR A 14 -2.95 -20.52 10.19
N LEU A 15 -3.20 -20.33 11.49
CA LEU A 15 -3.76 -21.34 12.38
C LEU A 15 -5.12 -20.90 12.86
N GLN A 16 -6.13 -21.73 12.64
CA GLN A 16 -7.48 -21.48 13.11
C GLN A 16 -7.51 -21.42 14.65
N GLY A 17 -8.26 -20.46 15.19
CA GLY A 17 -8.41 -20.28 16.64
C GLY A 17 -7.42 -19.31 17.28
N TYR A 18 -6.40 -18.85 16.55
CA TYR A 18 -5.46 -17.84 17.04
C TYR A 18 -5.85 -16.44 16.60
N ARG A 19 -5.61 -15.45 17.46
CA ARG A 19 -5.77 -14.03 17.14
C ARG A 19 -4.44 -13.45 16.68
N TYR A 20 -4.44 -12.90 15.47
CA TYR A 20 -3.29 -12.20 14.89
C TYR A 20 -3.50 -10.70 15.02
N SER A 21 -2.49 -9.97 15.49
CA SER A 21 -2.57 -8.53 15.72
C SER A 21 -1.98 -7.70 14.56
N LYS A 22 -1.00 -8.26 13.84
CA LYS A 22 -0.27 -7.56 12.78
C LYS A 22 0.25 -8.53 11.72
N ALA A 23 0.28 -8.10 10.47
CA ALA A 23 0.93 -8.78 9.35
C ALA A 23 1.62 -7.73 8.48
N GLU A 24 2.85 -8.00 8.04
CA GLU A 24 3.65 -7.08 7.24
C GLU A 24 4.33 -7.83 6.10
N VAL A 25 4.45 -7.15 4.95
CA VAL A 25 5.26 -7.61 3.83
C VAL A 25 6.44 -6.66 3.71
N MET A 26 7.64 -7.16 3.98
CA MET A 26 8.87 -6.38 3.92
C MET A 26 9.58 -6.63 2.59
N LEU A 27 9.85 -5.56 1.85
CA LEU A 27 10.65 -5.60 0.64
C LEU A 27 12.09 -5.21 1.00
N LEU A 28 13.03 -6.09 0.70
CA LEU A 28 14.46 -5.88 0.90
C LEU A 28 15.14 -5.70 -0.46
N ASN A 29 16.23 -4.93 -0.50
CA ASN A 29 17.05 -4.74 -1.70
C ASN A 29 16.26 -4.27 -2.94
N LEU A 30 15.48 -3.19 -2.77
CA LEU A 30 14.84 -2.54 -3.92
C LEU A 30 15.91 -1.90 -4.81
N CYS A 31 15.88 -2.19 -6.11
CA CYS A 31 16.79 -1.64 -7.12
C CYS A 31 15.99 -0.92 -8.20
N GLN A 32 16.62 0.01 -8.93
CA GLN A 32 15.97 0.62 -10.08
C GLN A 32 15.90 -0.34 -11.27
N LEU A 33 14.98 -0.06 -12.19
CA LEU A 33 14.83 -0.81 -13.42
C LEU A 33 16.13 -0.67 -14.25
N GLY A 34 16.80 -1.79 -14.52
CA GLY A 34 18.07 -1.83 -15.28
C GLY A 34 19.35 -1.83 -14.43
N GLU A 35 19.27 -1.63 -13.11
CA GLU A 35 20.43 -1.79 -12.21
C GLU A 35 20.65 -3.23 -11.77
N TYR A 36 19.67 -4.09 -12.00
CA TYR A 36 19.71 -5.50 -11.65
C TYR A 36 20.05 -6.35 -12.88
N THR A 37 21.14 -7.12 -12.78
CA THR A 37 21.47 -8.16 -13.77
C THR A 37 20.58 -9.37 -13.50
N ASP A 38 19.79 -9.77 -14.49
CA ASP A 38 18.98 -10.97 -14.39
C ASP A 38 19.86 -12.21 -14.17
N ASP A 39 19.43 -13.08 -13.26
CA ASP A 39 20.02 -14.38 -13.04
C ASP A 39 19.52 -15.36 -14.13
N LEU A 40 20.41 -16.22 -14.64
CA LEU A 40 20.14 -17.18 -15.72
C LEU A 40 19.00 -18.15 -15.38
N PHE A 41 18.74 -18.37 -14.08
CA PHE A 41 17.75 -19.32 -13.60
C PHE A 41 16.58 -18.67 -12.87
N ALA A 42 16.61 -17.35 -12.66
CA ALA A 42 15.52 -16.66 -12.01
C ALA A 42 14.33 -16.51 -12.96
N SER A 43 13.13 -16.71 -12.42
CA SER A 43 11.91 -16.35 -13.12
C SER A 43 11.85 -14.83 -13.31
N THR A 44 12.14 -14.34 -14.51
CA THR A 44 12.04 -12.92 -14.83
C THR A 44 10.58 -12.46 -14.75
N GLN A 45 10.37 -11.22 -14.30
CA GLN A 45 9.05 -10.63 -14.28
C GLN A 45 8.55 -10.40 -15.74
N PRO A 46 7.31 -10.83 -16.09
CA PRO A 46 6.80 -10.63 -17.44
C PRO A 46 6.71 -9.15 -17.78
N THR A 47 7.15 -8.76 -18.99
CA THR A 47 7.09 -7.39 -19.50
C THR A 47 5.67 -6.80 -19.51
N ASP A 48 4.66 -7.65 -19.71
CA ASP A 48 3.24 -7.23 -19.64
C ASP A 48 2.83 -6.72 -18.26
N SER A 49 3.46 -7.22 -17.18
CA SER A 49 3.15 -6.77 -15.83
C SER A 49 3.54 -5.32 -15.58
N THR A 50 4.64 -4.87 -16.20
CA THR A 50 5.09 -3.47 -16.16
C THR A 50 4.06 -2.56 -16.82
N ARG A 51 3.57 -2.94 -18.02
CA ARG A 51 2.55 -2.17 -18.74
C ARG A 51 1.26 -2.03 -17.93
N VAL A 52 0.81 -3.12 -17.32
CA VAL A 52 -0.39 -3.11 -16.47
C VAL A 52 -0.20 -2.20 -15.24
N MET A 53 0.96 -2.24 -14.59
CA MET A 53 1.28 -1.35 -13.47
C MET A 53 1.28 0.12 -13.90
N THR A 54 1.91 0.46 -15.03
CA THR A 54 1.91 1.83 -15.56
C THR A 54 0.50 2.36 -15.79
N VAL A 55 -0.37 1.59 -16.44
CA VAL A 55 -1.77 1.99 -16.69
C VAL A 55 -2.53 2.20 -15.38
N LEU A 56 -2.33 1.31 -14.41
CA LEU A 56 -2.97 1.41 -13.10
C LEU A 56 -2.52 2.69 -12.37
N ASP A 57 -1.23 3.01 -12.43
CA ASP A 57 -0.65 4.21 -11.82
C ASP A 57 -1.13 5.50 -12.52
N GLU A 58 -1.22 5.51 -13.85
CA GLU A 58 -1.76 6.64 -14.62
C GLU A 58 -3.20 6.97 -14.23
N ILE A 59 -4.05 5.94 -14.11
CA ILE A 59 -5.45 6.12 -13.71
C ILE A 59 -5.54 6.61 -12.26
N ASN A 60 -4.75 6.03 -11.35
CA ASN A 60 -4.70 6.49 -9.95
C ASN A 60 -4.17 7.93 -9.83
N ASN A 61 -3.21 8.34 -10.66
CA ASN A 61 -2.71 9.71 -10.65
C ASN A 61 -3.77 10.70 -11.17
N ARG A 62 -4.54 10.32 -12.19
CA ARG A 62 -5.57 11.18 -12.79
C ARG A 62 -6.82 11.32 -11.93
N TRP A 63 -7.29 10.24 -11.33
CA TRP A 63 -8.59 10.17 -10.65
C TRP A 63 -8.48 10.12 -9.12
N GLY A 64 -7.27 10.12 -8.57
CA GLY A 64 -7.02 10.07 -7.14
C GLY A 64 -6.47 8.72 -6.67
N ARG A 65 -5.67 8.76 -5.60
CA ARG A 65 -5.07 7.56 -5.01
C ARG A 65 -6.15 6.58 -4.56
N GLY A 66 -6.03 5.33 -5.02
CA GLY A 66 -6.91 4.23 -4.61
C GLY A 66 -8.18 4.09 -5.45
N THR A 67 -8.29 4.81 -6.59
CA THR A 67 -9.36 4.65 -7.57
C THR A 67 -9.34 3.24 -8.18
N LEU A 68 -8.18 2.78 -8.63
CA LEU A 68 -7.92 1.40 -8.97
C LEU A 68 -7.11 0.73 -7.87
N ARG A 69 -7.62 -0.40 -7.41
CA ARG A 69 -7.01 -1.25 -6.38
C ARG A 69 -7.29 -2.71 -6.69
N VAL A 70 -6.56 -3.60 -6.02
CA VAL A 70 -6.81 -5.03 -6.11
C VAL A 70 -8.22 -5.33 -5.61
N ALA A 71 -8.97 -6.15 -6.34
CA ALA A 71 -10.37 -6.47 -6.03
C ALA A 71 -10.56 -7.08 -4.62
N SER A 72 -9.52 -7.72 -4.08
CA SER A 72 -9.52 -8.25 -2.71
C SER A 72 -9.52 -7.16 -1.62
N VAL A 73 -9.27 -5.90 -1.98
CA VAL A 73 -9.25 -4.77 -1.05
C VAL A 73 -10.62 -4.06 -1.09
N PRO A 74 -11.39 -4.06 0.01
CA PRO A 74 -12.67 -3.35 0.06
C PRO A 74 -12.48 -1.84 -0.07
N SER A 75 -13.55 -1.11 -0.46
CA SER A 75 -13.53 0.36 -0.56
C SER A 75 -13.26 1.05 0.77
N SER A 76 -13.84 0.53 1.84
CA SER A 76 -13.70 1.02 3.19
C SER A 76 -13.18 -0.10 4.10
N PRO A 77 -11.88 -0.38 4.10
CA PRO A 77 -11.32 -1.39 4.99
C PRO A 77 -11.43 -0.95 6.45
N GLU A 78 -11.83 -1.85 7.35
CA GLU A 78 -11.88 -1.57 8.79
C GLU A 78 -10.51 -1.23 9.39
N TRP A 79 -9.46 -1.75 8.76
CA TRP A 79 -8.05 -1.49 9.07
C TRP A 79 -7.50 -0.23 8.39
N ALA A 80 -8.33 0.55 7.69
CA ALA A 80 -7.93 1.86 7.19
C ALA A 80 -7.53 2.79 8.34
N MET A 81 -6.63 3.73 8.05
CA MET A 81 -6.21 4.75 8.99
C MET A 81 -7.44 5.52 9.54
N ARG A 82 -7.72 5.38 10.84
CA ARG A 82 -8.78 6.11 11.54
C ARG A 82 -8.33 7.54 11.81
N ARG A 83 -8.57 8.45 10.86
CA ARG A 83 -8.22 9.88 10.97
C ARG A 83 -8.93 10.62 12.11
N SER A 84 -10.00 10.05 12.69
CA SER A 84 -10.75 10.65 13.81
C SER A 84 -9.92 10.79 15.10
N LEU A 85 -8.82 10.03 15.24
CA LEU A 85 -7.90 10.11 16.38
C LEU A 85 -6.65 10.95 16.08
N MET A 86 -6.57 11.62 14.91
CA MET A 86 -5.45 12.50 14.63
C MET A 86 -5.52 13.74 15.53
N SER A 87 -4.39 14.07 16.14
CA SER A 87 -4.21 15.39 16.76
C SER A 87 -4.29 16.49 15.70
N GLN A 88 -4.68 17.68 16.14
CA GLN A 88 -4.66 18.86 15.28
C GLN A 88 -3.23 19.12 14.77
N SER A 89 -3.13 19.34 13.47
CA SER A 89 -1.89 19.59 12.74
C SER A 89 -1.48 21.07 12.85
N TYR A 90 -1.22 21.51 14.09
CA TYR A 90 -0.94 22.92 14.40
C TYR A 90 0.21 23.53 13.60
N THR A 91 1.18 22.72 13.18
CA THR A 91 2.38 23.19 12.45
C THR A 91 2.24 23.14 10.94
N THR A 92 1.24 22.44 10.40
CA THR A 92 1.10 22.21 8.95
C THR A 92 -0.23 22.67 8.37
N LYS A 93 -1.20 23.05 9.22
CA LYS A 93 -2.50 23.58 8.79
C LYS A 93 -2.90 24.80 9.61
N LEU A 94 -2.95 25.95 8.96
CA LEU A 94 -3.33 27.23 9.58
C LEU A 94 -4.77 27.20 10.13
N ASP A 95 -5.68 26.50 9.45
CA ASP A 95 -7.09 26.36 9.89
C ASP A 95 -7.26 25.56 11.19
N GLN A 96 -6.20 24.86 11.62
CA GLN A 96 -6.18 24.04 12.84
C GLN A 96 -5.52 24.76 14.02
N LEU A 97 -5.05 26.00 13.81
CA LEU A 97 -4.55 26.86 14.88
C LEU A 97 -5.67 27.32 15.81
N TRP A 98 -5.34 27.56 17.07
CA TRP A 98 -6.27 28.14 18.02
C TRP A 98 -6.60 29.59 17.63
N ARG A 99 -7.88 29.89 17.49
CA ARG A 99 -8.38 31.26 17.34
C ARG A 99 -8.71 31.82 18.72
N ILE A 100 -8.02 32.88 19.09
CA ILE A 100 -8.30 33.66 20.30
C ILE A 100 -8.94 34.97 19.83
N SER A 101 -10.16 35.24 20.26
CA SER A 101 -10.83 36.52 20.05
C SER A 101 -10.58 37.41 21.27
N CYS A 102 -9.91 38.55 21.07
CA CYS A 102 -9.89 39.62 22.07
C CYS A 102 -11.10 40.53 21.86
N SER A 103 -11.81 40.80 22.96
CA SER A 103 -12.84 41.84 23.09
C SER A 103 -12.22 43.21 23.34
#